data_AF-A0A924APQ1-F1
#
_entry.id   AF-A0A924APQ1-F1
#
_cell.length_a   1.000
_cell.length_b   1.000
_cell.length_c   1.000
_cell.angle_alpha   90.00
_cell.angle_beta   90.00
_cell.angle_gamma   90.00
#
_symmetry.space_group_name_H-M   'P 1'
#
loop_
_entity.id
_entity.type
_entity.pdbx_description
1 polymer ?
#
loop_
_entity_poly.entity_id
_entity_poly.type
_entity_poly.pdbx_seq_one_letter_code
_entity_poly.pdbx_strand_id
1 'polypeptide(L)'
;MYVAVKGGAAAIENSWRLLAAQRRGDTALPALSVAQIQAQLPLAVDRVMSEGSLYDPELAALAIKQASGDLVEAIFLLRAYRTTLARFAYSEPLDTAQMQLARRVSATFKDVPGGQVLGATYDYTQRLLDFALLAEGDAAQEALNDAPALPAAMPRVNALMAR
;
A
#
# COMPACT_ATOMS: atom_id res chain seq x y z
N MET A 1 -45.52 13.53 30.30
CA MET A 1 -45.62 13.93 28.88
C MET A 1 -44.22 13.90 28.30
N TYR A 2 -43.96 13.12 27.24
CA TYR A 2 -42.67 13.14 26.55
C TYR A 2 -42.72 14.18 25.42
N VAL A 3 -41.66 14.97 25.26
CA VAL A 3 -41.52 16.00 24.24
C VAL A 3 -40.27 15.72 23.41
N ALA A 4 -40.36 15.86 22.09
CA ALA A 4 -39.22 15.67 21.21
C ALA A 4 -38.16 16.77 21.45
N VAL A 5 -36.91 16.37 21.65
CA VAL A 5 -35.76 17.26 21.80
C VAL A 5 -34.74 16.98 20.70
N LYS A 6 -34.01 18.02 20.26
CA LYS A 6 -32.91 17.85 19.30
C LYS A 6 -31.65 17.42 20.03
N GLY A 7 -31.00 16.35 19.56
CA GLY A 7 -29.72 15.87 20.10
C GLY A 7 -28.77 15.25 19.08
N GLY A 8 -29.22 15.01 17.84
CA GLY A 8 -28.46 14.27 16.83
C GLY A 8 -27.12 14.91 16.46
N ALA A 9 -27.08 16.22 16.21
CA ALA A 9 -25.85 16.92 15.83
C ALA A 9 -24.77 16.84 16.95
N ALA A 10 -25.17 17.10 18.20
CA ALA A 10 -24.28 16.99 19.34
C ALA A 10 -23.78 15.54 19.54
N ALA A 11 -24.64 14.54 19.32
CA ALA A 11 -24.23 13.14 19.36
C ALA A 11 -23.21 12.78 18.28
N ILE A 12 -23.38 13.29 17.06
CA ILE A 12 -22.45 13.10 15.94
C ILE A 12 -21.09 13.75 16.25
N GLU A 13 -21.08 15.01 16.72
CA GLU A 13 -19.84 15.70 17.06
C GLU A 13 -19.06 14.99 18.18
N ASN A 14 -19.76 14.51 19.21
CA ASN A 14 -19.14 13.74 20.27
C ASN A 14 -18.60 12.40 19.76
N SER A 15 -19.32 11.74 18.84
CA SER A 15 -18.83 10.53 18.17
C SER A 15 -17.52 10.78 17.42
N TRP A 16 -17.39 11.89 16.68
CA TRP A 16 -16.14 12.25 16.01
C TRP A 16 -14.98 12.48 16.97
N ARG A 17 -15.23 13.14 18.12
CA ARG A 17 -14.21 13.33 19.16
C ARG A 17 -13.76 11.99 19.76
N LEU A 18 -14.71 11.08 20.02
CA LEU A 18 -14.41 9.73 20.49
C LEU A 18 -13.58 8.95 19.48
N LEU A 19 -13.95 9.00 18.20
CA LEU A 19 -13.19 8.35 17.13
C LEU A 19 -11.76 8.92 17.01
N ALA A 20 -11.60 10.24 17.12
CA ALA A 20 -10.29 10.88 17.10
C ALA A 20 -9.42 10.48 18.29
N ALA A 21 -10.00 10.37 19.50
CA ALA A 21 -9.31 9.89 20.68
C ALA A 21 -8.93 8.40 20.56
N GLN A 22 -9.84 7.57 20.05
CA GLN A 22 -9.59 6.15 19.80
C GLN A 22 -8.47 5.94 18.77
N ARG A 23 -8.49 6.70 17.66
CA ARG A 23 -7.42 6.69 16.67
C ARG A 23 -6.08 7.10 17.26
N ARG A 24 -6.05 8.10 18.15
CA ARG A 24 -4.80 8.53 18.79
C ARG A 24 -4.25 7.47 19.74
N GLY A 25 -5.10 6.76 20.47
CA GLY A 25 -4.67 5.76 21.44
C GLY A 25 -3.86 6.35 22.60
N ASP A 26 -2.99 5.53 23.19
CA ASP A 26 -2.14 5.93 24.32
C ASP A 26 -1.16 7.05 23.92
N THR A 27 -1.19 8.16 24.67
CA THR A 27 -0.35 9.32 24.42
C THR A 27 1.08 9.17 24.93
N ALA A 28 1.36 8.14 25.74
CA ALA A 28 2.73 7.75 26.10
C ALA A 28 3.50 7.18 24.90
N LEU A 29 2.79 6.61 23.91
CA LEU A 29 3.38 6.14 22.67
C LEU A 29 3.51 7.28 21.65
N PRO A 30 4.60 7.34 20.86
CA PRO A 30 4.72 8.27 19.74
C PRO A 30 3.56 8.12 18.75
N ALA A 31 3.06 9.24 18.24
CA ALA A 31 2.02 9.20 17.22
C ALA A 31 2.57 8.64 15.91
N LEU A 32 1.85 7.70 15.30
CA LEU A 32 2.20 7.12 14.00
C LEU A 32 2.31 8.23 12.94
N SER A 33 3.46 8.33 12.29
CA SER A 33 3.70 9.30 11.21
C SER A 33 3.21 8.77 9.86
N VAL A 34 2.87 9.67 8.94
CA VAL A 34 2.51 9.30 7.56
C VAL A 34 3.70 8.63 6.87
N ALA A 35 4.92 9.16 7.09
CA ALA A 35 6.15 8.59 6.56
C ALA A 35 6.40 7.14 7.03
N GLN A 36 6.12 6.82 8.30
CA GLN A 36 6.21 5.44 8.81
C GLN A 36 5.25 4.50 8.08
N ILE A 37 3.99 4.89 7.91
CA ILE A 37 2.99 4.10 7.19
C ILE A 37 3.42 3.90 5.74
N GLN A 38 3.82 4.98 5.07
CA GLN A 38 4.26 4.94 3.67
C GLN A 38 5.47 4.02 3.47
N ALA A 39 6.46 4.09 4.35
CA ALA A 39 7.71 3.33 4.20
C ALA A 39 7.61 1.88 4.70
N GLN A 40 6.84 1.62 5.75
CA GLN A 40 6.86 0.32 6.46
C GLN A 40 5.63 -0.55 6.18
N LEU A 41 4.55 0.04 5.65
CA LEU A 41 3.32 -0.68 5.27
C LEU A 41 3.01 -0.57 3.76
N PRO A 42 3.99 -0.78 2.85
CA PRO A 42 3.83 -0.49 1.43
C PRO A 42 2.70 -1.29 0.77
N LEU A 43 2.46 -2.55 1.18
CA LEU A 43 1.37 -3.36 0.62
C LEU A 43 -0.02 -2.80 0.92
N ALA A 44 -0.21 -2.19 2.10
CA ALA A 44 -1.46 -1.53 2.45
C ALA A 44 -1.64 -0.25 1.62
N VAL A 45 -0.55 0.52 1.45
CA VAL A 45 -0.52 1.73 0.64
C VAL A 45 -0.84 1.42 -0.82
N ASP A 46 -0.23 0.39 -1.41
CA ASP A 46 -0.47 -0.07 -2.77
C ASP A 46 -1.94 -0.47 -2.99
N ARG A 47 -2.53 -1.18 -2.03
CA ARG A 47 -3.94 -1.57 -2.06
C ARG A 47 -4.85 -0.35 -2.05
N VAL A 48 -4.60 0.60 -1.15
CA VAL A 48 -5.39 1.83 -1.04
C VAL A 48 -5.27 2.68 -2.30
N MET A 49 -4.06 2.84 -2.87
CA MET A 49 -3.87 3.53 -4.15
C MET A 49 -4.64 2.87 -5.29
N SER A 50 -4.54 1.54 -5.39
CA SER A 50 -5.14 0.76 -6.47
C SER A 50 -6.67 0.81 -6.43
N GLU A 51 -7.28 0.52 -5.28
CA GLU A 51 -8.73 0.51 -5.13
C GLU A 51 -9.31 1.93 -5.00
N GLY A 52 -8.54 2.89 -4.47
CA GLY A 52 -8.87 4.31 -4.41
C GLY A 52 -8.75 5.04 -5.76
N SER A 53 -8.12 4.41 -6.75
CA SER A 53 -7.93 4.94 -8.11
C SER A 53 -7.15 6.25 -8.18
N LEU A 54 -6.20 6.46 -7.25
CA LEU A 54 -5.31 7.62 -7.20
C LEU A 54 -3.91 7.13 -6.80
N TYR A 55 -2.95 7.29 -7.71
CA TYR A 55 -1.54 6.96 -7.44
C TYR A 55 -0.87 8.14 -6.72
N ASP A 56 -0.88 8.08 -5.39
CA ASP A 56 -0.17 9.00 -4.51
C ASP A 56 0.12 8.28 -3.16
N PRO A 57 1.37 7.84 -2.92
CA PRO A 57 1.72 7.08 -1.73
C PRO A 57 1.51 7.84 -0.42
N GLU A 58 1.75 9.15 -0.40
CA GLU A 58 1.62 9.98 0.79
C GLU A 58 0.14 10.16 1.16
N LEU A 59 -0.71 10.43 0.18
CA LEU A 59 -2.16 10.55 0.40
C LEU A 59 -2.80 9.23 0.78
N ALA A 60 -2.36 8.11 0.20
CA ALA A 60 -2.81 6.79 0.61
C ALA A 60 -2.40 6.47 2.05
N ALA A 61 -1.16 6.78 2.44
CA ALA A 61 -0.71 6.63 3.83
C ALA A 61 -1.47 7.56 4.80
N LEU A 62 -1.79 8.79 4.39
CA LEU A 62 -2.64 9.70 5.14
C LEU A 62 -4.06 9.13 5.34
N ALA A 63 -4.66 8.57 4.29
CA ALA A 63 -5.97 7.94 4.36
C ALA A 63 -5.97 6.75 5.33
N ILE A 64 -4.94 5.90 5.28
CA ILE A 64 -4.74 4.78 6.23
C ILE A 64 -4.64 5.29 7.66
N LYS A 65 -3.84 6.35 7.89
CA LYS A 65 -3.72 6.98 9.20
C LYS A 65 -5.06 7.50 9.70
N GLN A 66 -5.80 8.21 8.84
CA GLN A 66 -7.09 8.80 9.18
C GLN A 66 -8.14 7.73 9.52
N ALA A 67 -8.14 6.62 8.80
CA ALA A 67 -9.02 5.48 8.99
C ALA A 67 -8.59 4.51 10.13
N SER A 68 -7.56 4.86 10.90
CA SER A 68 -7.02 3.99 11.97
C SER A 68 -6.62 2.59 11.48
N GLY A 69 -6.17 2.48 10.23
CA GLY A 69 -5.80 1.21 9.60
C GLY A 69 -6.94 0.45 8.91
N ASP A 70 -8.20 0.92 8.98
CA ASP A 70 -9.29 0.34 8.18
C ASP A 70 -9.08 0.67 6.70
N LEU A 71 -8.69 -0.35 5.91
CA LEU A 71 -8.38 -0.16 4.51
C LEU A 71 -9.63 0.14 3.66
N VAL A 72 -10.81 -0.36 4.03
CA VAL A 72 -12.04 -0.09 3.28
C VAL A 72 -12.42 1.39 3.41
N GLU A 73 -12.34 1.92 4.63
CA GLU A 73 -12.56 3.35 4.89
C GLU A 73 -11.45 4.21 4.25
N ALA A 74 -10.17 3.80 4.33
CA ALA A 74 -9.07 4.52 3.68
C ALA A 74 -9.25 4.61 2.15
N ILE A 75 -9.68 3.52 1.51
CA ILE A 75 -10.02 3.50 0.08
C ILE A 75 -11.15 4.47 -0.22
N PHE A 76 -12.19 4.50 0.63
CA PHE A 76 -13.31 5.41 0.46
C PHE A 76 -12.88 6.87 0.59
N LEU A 77 -12.05 7.21 1.58
CA LEU A 77 -11.48 8.54 1.76
C LEU A 77 -10.67 8.98 0.54
N LEU A 78 -9.77 8.14 0.04
CA LEU A 78 -8.94 8.48 -1.10
C LEU A 78 -9.77 8.65 -2.39
N ARG A 79 -10.77 7.77 -2.57
CA ARG A 79 -11.68 7.85 -3.72
C ARG A 79 -12.58 9.08 -3.66
N ALA A 80 -13.04 9.47 -2.46
CA ALA A 80 -13.76 10.72 -2.25
C ALA A 80 -12.89 11.93 -2.57
N TYR A 81 -11.65 11.97 -2.06
CA TYR A 81 -10.69 13.03 -2.35
C TYR A 81 -10.42 13.18 -3.85
N ARG A 82 -10.24 12.07 -4.58
CA ARG A 82 -10.07 12.10 -6.03
C ARG A 82 -11.20 12.85 -6.76
N THR A 83 -12.44 12.81 -6.26
CA THR A 83 -13.57 13.54 -6.87
C THR A 83 -13.48 15.05 -6.76
N THR A 84 -12.67 15.56 -5.83
CA THR A 84 -12.45 17.00 -5.65
C THR A 84 -11.33 17.53 -6.54
N LEU A 85 -10.59 16.65 -7.23
CA LEU A 85 -9.44 17.02 -8.05
C LEU A 85 -9.85 17.29 -9.50
N ALA A 86 -9.26 18.32 -10.10
CA ALA A 86 -9.39 18.59 -11.52
C ALA A 86 -8.60 17.55 -12.34
N ARG A 87 -9.15 17.16 -13.50
CA ARG A 87 -8.42 16.33 -14.48
C ARG A 87 -7.63 17.24 -15.41
N PHE A 88 -6.31 17.31 -15.22
CA PHE A 88 -5.44 18.16 -16.03
C PHE A 88 -5.09 17.57 -17.40
N ALA A 89 -4.89 16.25 -17.48
CA ALA A 89 -4.44 15.58 -18.69
C ALA A 89 -4.81 14.08 -18.70
N TYR A 90 -4.47 13.42 -19.80
CA TYR A 90 -4.47 11.97 -19.96
C TYR A 90 -3.04 11.53 -20.28
N SER A 91 -2.62 10.38 -19.75
CA SER A 91 -1.34 9.78 -20.13
C SER A 91 -1.45 9.10 -21.48
N GLU A 92 -0.31 8.92 -22.14
CA GLU A 92 -0.19 7.93 -23.20
C GLU A 92 -0.32 6.51 -22.62
N PRO A 93 -0.68 5.50 -23.42
CA PRO A 93 -0.66 4.10 -23.00
C PRO A 93 0.75 3.67 -22.54
N LEU A 94 0.84 2.98 -21.40
CA LEU A 94 2.11 2.49 -20.88
C LEU A 94 2.63 1.30 -21.70
N ASP A 95 3.88 1.36 -22.16
CA ASP A 95 4.56 0.20 -22.73
C ASP A 95 5.25 -0.63 -21.64
N THR A 96 4.54 -1.66 -21.14
CA THR A 96 5.08 -2.56 -20.12
C THR A 96 6.21 -3.48 -20.62
N ALA A 97 6.54 -3.48 -21.92
CA ALA A 97 7.71 -4.20 -22.43
C ALA A 97 9.03 -3.53 -22.01
N GLN A 98 8.99 -2.23 -21.71
CA GLN A 98 10.13 -1.43 -21.23
C GLN A 98 10.14 -1.26 -19.69
N MET A 99 9.35 -2.08 -18.98
CA MET A 99 9.27 -2.02 -17.52
C MET A 99 10.64 -2.33 -16.90
N GLN A 100 11.08 -1.50 -15.96
CA GLN A 100 12.18 -1.86 -15.06
C GLN A 100 11.65 -2.86 -14.04
N LEU A 101 12.12 -4.10 -14.11
CA LEU A 101 11.51 -5.21 -13.40
C LEU A 101 12.05 -5.33 -11.97
N ALA A 102 11.17 -5.23 -10.98
CA ALA A 102 11.45 -5.65 -9.61
C ALA A 102 11.18 -7.16 -9.40
N ARG A 103 10.26 -7.73 -10.18
CA ARG A 103 9.84 -9.13 -10.12
C ARG A 103 9.30 -9.57 -11.49
N ARG A 104 9.61 -10.81 -11.90
CA ARG A 104 9.14 -11.46 -13.11
C ARG A 104 9.09 -12.97 -12.92
N VAL A 105 7.89 -13.55 -12.88
CA VAL A 105 7.70 -14.99 -12.76
C VAL A 105 6.75 -15.53 -13.84
N SER A 106 7.03 -16.73 -14.34
CA SER A 106 6.16 -17.47 -15.26
C SER A 106 5.96 -18.89 -14.74
N ALA A 107 4.71 -19.29 -14.57
CA ALA A 107 4.37 -20.67 -14.20
C ALA A 107 4.29 -21.62 -15.40
N THR A 108 4.30 -21.10 -16.64
CA THR A 108 4.07 -21.91 -17.85
C THR A 108 5.31 -22.67 -18.29
N PHE A 109 6.49 -22.08 -18.10
CA PHE A 109 7.77 -22.71 -18.42
C PHE A 109 8.64 -22.69 -17.18
N LYS A 110 9.45 -23.74 -17.03
CA LYS A 110 10.48 -23.79 -15.99
C LYS A 110 11.43 -22.59 -16.13
N ASP A 111 11.96 -22.39 -17.34
CA ASP A 111 12.87 -21.30 -17.68
C ASP A 111 12.30 -20.45 -18.81
N VAL A 112 12.54 -19.14 -18.74
CA VAL A 112 12.15 -18.16 -19.77
C VAL A 112 13.34 -17.28 -20.12
N PRO A 113 13.43 -16.72 -21.33
CA PRO A 113 14.46 -15.72 -21.65
C PRO A 113 14.47 -14.60 -20.61
N GLY A 114 15.65 -14.25 -20.10
CA GLY A 114 15.84 -13.33 -18.99
C GLY A 114 15.69 -13.94 -17.59
N GLY A 115 15.29 -15.22 -17.49
CA GLY A 115 15.17 -15.96 -16.24
C GLY A 115 13.92 -15.62 -15.42
N GLN A 116 13.77 -16.34 -14.30
CA GLN A 116 12.77 -16.09 -13.28
C GLN A 116 13.37 -15.13 -12.24
N VAL A 117 12.73 -13.99 -12.01
CA VAL A 117 13.14 -12.97 -11.03
C VAL A 117 12.10 -12.95 -9.92
N LEU A 118 12.42 -13.51 -8.75
CA LEU A 118 11.48 -13.57 -7.64
C LEU A 118 11.24 -12.19 -7.01
N GLY A 119 12.28 -11.35 -6.90
CA GLY A 119 12.18 -10.08 -6.19
C GLY A 119 11.76 -10.25 -4.71
N ALA A 120 11.32 -9.17 -4.08
CA ALA A 120 10.77 -9.22 -2.72
C ALA A 120 9.39 -9.92 -2.73
N THR A 121 9.24 -11.03 -1.98
CA THR A 121 7.99 -11.79 -1.94
C THR A 121 7.81 -12.61 -0.65
N TYR A 122 6.55 -12.86 -0.29
CA TYR A 122 6.15 -13.77 0.80
C TYR A 122 5.88 -15.20 0.33
N ASP A 123 5.96 -15.51 -0.97
CA ASP A 123 5.47 -16.79 -1.53
C ASP A 123 6.04 -18.03 -0.81
N TYR A 124 7.32 -18.00 -0.47
CA TYR A 124 8.07 -19.12 0.09
C TYR A 124 8.37 -18.98 1.59
N THR A 125 7.81 -17.99 2.28
CA THR A 125 8.02 -17.83 3.72
C THR A 125 7.23 -18.87 4.51
N GLN A 126 7.71 -19.25 5.69
CA GLN A 126 6.89 -20.00 6.64
C GLN A 126 5.96 -19.02 7.34
N ARG A 127 4.66 -19.32 7.42
CA ARG A 127 3.63 -18.41 7.98
C ARG A 127 3.61 -18.52 9.50
N LEU A 128 4.75 -18.22 10.12
CA LEU A 128 4.97 -18.20 11.55
C LEU A 128 5.14 -16.74 12.01
N LEU A 129 4.65 -16.42 13.20
CA LEU A 129 4.83 -15.08 13.77
C LEU A 129 6.31 -14.89 14.14
N ASP A 130 6.89 -13.79 13.66
CA ASP A 130 8.26 -13.40 13.99
C ASP A 130 8.27 -12.53 15.26
N PHE A 131 8.56 -13.14 16.41
CA PHE A 131 8.63 -12.44 17.69
C PHE A 131 9.85 -11.52 17.81
N ALA A 132 10.85 -11.62 16.92
CA ALA A 132 11.99 -10.70 16.94
C ALA A 132 11.56 -9.27 16.63
N LEU A 133 10.51 -9.08 15.85
CA LEU A 133 9.94 -7.76 15.51
C LEU A 133 9.29 -7.03 16.69
N LEU A 134 9.13 -7.68 17.86
CA LEU A 134 8.70 -7.01 19.10
C LEU A 134 9.85 -6.25 19.79
N ALA A 135 11.11 -6.60 19.48
CA ALA A 135 12.26 -5.85 19.97
C ALA A 135 12.50 -4.64 19.05
N GLU A 136 12.49 -3.43 19.60
CA GLU A 136 12.86 -2.23 18.85
C GLU A 136 14.35 -2.29 18.51
N GLY A 137 14.67 -2.59 17.25
CA GLY A 137 16.03 -2.59 16.72
C GLY A 137 16.01 -2.65 15.20
N ASP A 138 16.88 -1.85 14.56
CA ASP A 138 17.16 -2.02 13.15
C ASP A 138 17.81 -3.39 12.97
N ALA A 139 17.04 -4.37 12.50
CA ALA A 139 17.65 -5.56 11.93
C ALA A 139 18.60 -5.06 10.85
N ALA A 140 19.91 -5.31 11.03
CA ALA A 140 20.94 -4.83 10.13
C ALA A 140 20.55 -5.17 8.69
N GLN A 141 20.20 -4.14 7.93
CA GLN A 141 19.97 -4.28 6.50
C GLN A 141 21.34 -4.60 5.89
N GLU A 142 21.62 -5.88 5.66
CA GLU A 142 22.62 -6.23 4.66
C GLU A 142 22.11 -5.65 3.35
N ALA A 143 22.71 -4.53 2.93
CA ALA A 143 22.41 -3.94 1.66
C ALA A 143 22.67 -5.00 0.59
N LEU A 144 21.62 -5.46 -0.08
CA LEU A 144 21.67 -6.35 -1.25
C LEU A 144 22.24 -5.57 -2.44
N ASN A 145 23.50 -5.13 -2.32
CA ASN A 145 24.17 -4.31 -3.34
C ASN A 145 24.83 -5.16 -4.44
N ASP A 146 24.94 -6.49 -4.22
CA ASP A 146 25.66 -7.40 -5.12
C ASP A 146 24.74 -8.21 -6.06
N ALA A 147 23.47 -7.80 -6.23
CA ALA A 147 22.59 -8.48 -7.18
C ALA A 147 23.09 -8.25 -8.63
N PRO A 148 23.28 -9.31 -9.43
CA PRO A 148 23.70 -9.15 -10.82
C PRO A 148 22.66 -8.35 -11.60
N ALA A 149 23.14 -7.47 -12.48
CA ALA A 149 22.26 -6.68 -13.33
C ALA A 149 21.33 -7.59 -14.14
N LEU A 150 20.04 -7.23 -14.15
CA LEU A 150 19.05 -7.98 -14.92
C LEU A 150 19.37 -7.90 -16.43
N PRO A 151 19.20 -9.00 -17.18
CA PRO A 151 19.35 -9.01 -18.63
C PRO A 151 18.50 -7.92 -19.31
N ALA A 152 19.07 -7.24 -20.30
CA ALA A 152 18.40 -6.17 -21.03
C ALA A 152 17.16 -6.63 -21.83
N ALA A 153 17.12 -7.91 -22.23
CA ALA A 153 16.02 -8.49 -22.99
C ALA A 153 15.18 -9.44 -22.11
N MET A 154 13.97 -9.00 -21.75
CA MET A 154 12.99 -9.80 -21.02
C MET A 154 11.64 -9.82 -21.76
N PRO A 155 11.53 -10.60 -22.87
CA PRO A 155 10.31 -10.64 -23.65
C PRO A 155 9.12 -11.13 -22.81
N ARG A 156 7.94 -10.62 -23.13
CA ARG A 156 6.69 -11.12 -22.53
C ARG A 156 6.48 -12.58 -22.93
N VAL A 157 6.02 -13.40 -21.99
CA VAL A 157 5.85 -14.85 -22.22
C VAL A 157 4.86 -15.15 -23.34
N ASN A 158 3.78 -14.38 -23.44
CA ASN A 158 2.81 -14.51 -24.53
C ASN A 158 3.44 -14.26 -25.91
N ALA A 159 4.41 -13.35 -26.03
CA ALA A 159 5.12 -13.09 -27.28
C ALA A 159 6.03 -14.26 -27.69
N LEU A 160 6.39 -15.14 -26.76
CA LEU A 160 7.12 -16.38 -27.06
C LEU A 160 6.21 -17.49 -27.58
N MET A 161 4.93 -17.49 -27.16
CA MET A 161 3.93 -18.47 -27.58
C MET A 161 3.26 -18.13 -28.91
N ALA A 162 3.30 -16.86 -29.31
CA ALA A 162 2.72 -16.37 -30.56
C ALA A 162 3.60 -16.63 -31.80
N ARG A 163 4.69 -17.39 -31.64
CA ARG A 163 5.59 -17.83 -32.72
C ARG A 163 5.40 -19.32 -32.96
#